data_AF-W0VD45-F1
#
_entry.id   AF-W0VD45-F1
#
_cell.length_a   1.000
_cell.length_b   1.000
_cell.length_c   1.000
_cell.angle_alpha   90.00
_cell.angle_beta   90.00
_cell.angle_gamma   90.00
#
_symmetry.space_group_name_H-M   'P 1'
#
loop_
_entity.id
_entity.type
_entity.pdbx_description
1 polymer ?
#
loop_
_entity_poly.entity_id
_entity_poly.type
_entity_poly.pdbx_seq_one_letter_code
_entity_poly.pdbx_strand_id
1 'polypeptide(L)' 'MEHKDGLKPTCREVHRLVSEGMDRDLSVVEQIRMRLHLVVCGACTRFNGQMWLLRRAMHTFPTDQPAPPRHEPGKDTDPR' A
#
# COMPACT_ATOMS: atom_id res chain seq x y z
N MET A 1 -17.72 -4.46 -13.09
CA MET A 1 -17.23 -5.84 -12.87
C MET A 1 -17.01 -5.99 -11.38
N GLU A 2 -18.06 -6.42 -10.70
CA GLU A 2 -18.10 -6.58 -9.25
C GLU A 2 -17.37 -7.87 -8.87
N HIS A 3 -16.12 -7.78 -8.41
CA HIS A 3 -15.50 -8.89 -7.69
C HIS A 3 -16.04 -8.92 -6.27
N LYS A 4 -17.24 -9.48 -6.15
CA LYS A 4 -17.91 -9.77 -4.88
C LYS A 4 -17.65 -11.24 -4.55
N ASP A 5 -16.38 -11.61 -4.41
CA ASP A 5 -15.99 -12.97 -4.02
C ASP A 5 -15.96 -13.05 -2.50
N GLY A 6 -17.14 -13.35 -1.94
CA GLY A 6 -17.36 -13.54 -0.53
C GLY A 6 -16.37 -14.55 0.06
N LEU A 7 -15.76 -14.16 1.18
CA LEU A 7 -15.01 -14.99 2.13
C LEU A 7 -13.58 -15.45 1.75
N LYS A 8 -13.27 -15.80 0.49
CA LYS A 8 -11.90 -16.22 0.10
C LYS A 8 -11.25 -15.22 -0.87
N PRO A 9 -10.27 -14.41 -0.42
CA PRO A 9 -9.64 -13.44 -1.29
C PRO A 9 -8.75 -14.14 -2.32
N THR A 10 -8.75 -13.59 -3.54
CA THR A 10 -7.86 -14.04 -4.64
C THR A 10 -6.44 -13.48 -4.46
N CYS A 11 -5.45 -14.05 -5.15
CA CYS A 11 -4.08 -13.50 -5.13
C CYS A 11 -4.05 -12.01 -5.51
N ARG A 12 -4.87 -11.58 -6.48
CA ARG A 12 -4.96 -10.18 -6.90
C ARG A 12 -5.52 -9.29 -5.78
N GLU A 13 -6.55 -9.75 -5.10
CA GLU A 13 -7.14 -9.03 -3.97
C GLU A 13 -6.14 -8.94 -2.81
N VAL A 14 -5.41 -10.02 -2.52
CA VAL A 14 -4.36 -10.03 -1.48
C VAL A 14 -3.23 -9.07 -1.83
N HIS A 15 -2.77 -9.02 -3.08
CA HIS A 15 -1.76 -8.05 -3.51
C HIS A 15 -2.26 -6.61 -3.30
N ARG A 16 -3.53 -6.36 -3.61
CA ARG A 16 -4.17 -5.07 -3.38
C ARG A 16 -4.23 -4.74 -1.88
N LEU A 17 -4.68 -5.67 -1.04
CA LEU A 17 -4.74 -5.50 0.41
C LEU A 17 -3.35 -5.28 1.03
N VAL A 18 -2.33 -6.03 0.59
CA VAL A 18 -0.94 -5.81 1.01
C VAL A 18 -0.47 -4.40 0.64
N SER A 19 -0.80 -3.94 -0.57
CA SER A 19 -0.45 -2.58 -1.00
C SER A 19 -1.18 -1.52 -0.18
N GLU A 20 -2.49 -1.67 -0.01
CA GLU A 20 -3.33 -0.77 0.77
C GLU A 20 -2.91 -0.76 2.25
N GLY A 21 -2.52 -1.89 2.83
CA GLY A 21 -2.03 -1.98 4.21
C GLY A 21 -0.70 -1.28 4.49
N MET A 22 0.00 -0.83 3.45
CA MET A 22 1.13 0.10 3.61
C MET A 22 0.66 1.55 3.60
N ASP A 23 -0.35 1.89 2.79
CA ASP A 23 -0.80 3.28 2.65
C ASP A 23 -1.77 3.69 3.78
N ARG A 24 -2.70 2.79 4.09
CA ARG A 24 -3.76 2.96 5.08
C ARG A 24 -3.82 1.79 6.06
N ASP A 25 -4.51 2.00 7.17
CA ASP A 25 -4.89 0.89 8.03
C ASP A 25 -5.99 0.04 7.37
N LEU A 26 -5.83 -1.29 7.43
CA LEU A 26 -6.82 -2.23 6.96
C LEU A 26 -7.79 -2.56 8.09
N SER A 27 -9.07 -2.71 7.77
CA SER A 27 -10.05 -3.23 8.73
C SER A 27 -9.65 -4.63 9.21
N VAL A 28 -10.08 -5.00 10.41
CA VAL A 28 -9.77 -6.31 11.01
C VAL A 28 -10.16 -7.46 10.08
N VAL A 29 -11.28 -7.33 9.36
CA VAL A 29 -11.77 -8.34 8.41
C VAL A 29 -10.83 -8.47 7.20
N GLU A 30 -10.38 -7.37 6.62
CA GLU A 30 -9.43 -7.35 5.51
C GLU A 30 -8.10 -7.98 5.92
N GLN A 31 -7.60 -7.65 7.11
CA GLN A 31 -6.36 -8.21 7.65
C GLN A 31 -6.46 -9.74 7.82
N ILE A 32 -7.57 -10.24 8.36
CA ILE A 32 -7.78 -11.68 8.56
C ILE A 32 -7.83 -12.40 7.21
N ARG A 33 -8.61 -11.89 6.25
CA ARG A 33 -8.72 -12.48 4.90
C ARG A 33 -7.36 -12.56 4.22
N MET A 34 -6.61 -11.46 4.24
CA MET A 34 -5.26 -11.39 3.70
C MET A 34 -4.35 -12.44 4.34
N ARG A 35 -4.27 -12.47 5.68
CA ARG A 35 -3.40 -13.40 6.42
C ARG A 35 -3.73 -14.87 6.13
N LEU A 36 -5.02 -15.22 6.06
CA LEU A 36 -5.45 -16.58 5.73
C LEU A 36 -4.93 -17.02 4.36
N HIS A 37 -4.96 -16.15 3.35
CA HIS A 37 -4.44 -16.48 2.03
C HIS A 37 -2.90 -16.58 2.01
N LEU A 38 -2.19 -15.76 2.77
CA LEU A 38 -0.72 -15.85 2.87
C LEU A 38 -0.27 -17.23 3.37
N VAL A 39 -0.99 -17.80 4.35
CA VAL A 39 -0.67 -19.14 4.89
C VAL A 39 -0.73 -20.25 3.83
N VAL A 40 -1.63 -20.14 2.85
CA VAL A 40 -1.82 -21.18 1.81
C VAL A 40 -1.08 -20.88 0.50
N CYS A 41 -0.68 -19.63 0.27
CA CYS A 41 -0.06 -19.19 -0.98
C CYS A 41 1.35 -18.64 -0.74
N GLY A 42 2.36 -19.47 -1.05
CA GLY A 42 3.76 -19.10 -0.91
C GLY A 42 4.20 -17.94 -1.82
N ALA A 43 3.51 -17.70 -2.94
CA ALA A 43 3.80 -16.54 -3.81
C ALA A 43 3.39 -15.23 -3.13
N CYS A 44 2.17 -15.18 -2.57
CA CYS A 44 1.68 -14.00 -1.86
C CYS A 44 2.48 -13.74 -0.57
N THR A 45 2.92 -14.78 0.15
CA THR A 45 3.79 -14.62 1.32
C THR A 45 5.12 -13.98 0.98
N ARG A 46 5.76 -14.39 -0.13
CA ARG A 46 6.99 -13.76 -0.61
C ARG A 46 6.76 -12.29 -0.98
N PHE A 47 5.69 -12.01 -1.73
CA PHE A 47 5.31 -10.66 -2.11
C PHE A 47 5.13 -9.76 -0.87
N ASN A 48 4.38 -10.21 0.12
CA ASN A 48 4.19 -9.47 1.38
C ASN A 48 5.53 -9.17 2.09
N GLY A 49 6.44 -10.13 2.12
CA GLY A 49 7.80 -9.94 2.66
C GLY A 49 8.61 -8.90 1.88
N GLN A 50 8.53 -8.92 0.54
CA GLN A 50 9.20 -7.93 -0.31
C GLN A 50 8.69 -6.51 -0.05
N MET A 51 7.37 -6.33 0.08
CA MET A 51 6.78 -5.03 0.36
C MET A 51 7.18 -4.50 1.74
N TRP A 52 7.24 -5.36 2.76
CA TRP A 52 7.68 -4.97 4.09
C TRP A 52 9.17 -4.59 4.13
N LEU A 53 10.01 -5.32 3.39
CA LEU A 53 11.43 -4.99 3.23
C LEU A 53 11.61 -3.62 2.59
N LEU A 54 10.88 -3.34 1.50
CA LEU A 54 10.90 -2.02 0.84
C LEU A 54 10.49 -0.91 1.81
N ARG A 55 9.40 -1.09 2.54
CA ARG A 55 8.93 -0.11 3.51
C ARG A 55 9.94 0.11 4.63
N ARG A 56 10.54 -0.96 5.16
CA ARG A 56 11.58 -0.84 6.19
C ARG A 56 12.81 -0.09 5.68
N ALA A 57 13.24 -0.35 4.46
CA ALA A 57 14.33 0.38 3.83
C ALA A 57 13.98 1.88 3.72
N MET A 58 12.80 2.21 3.19
CA MET A 58 12.31 3.60 3.08
C MET A 58 12.31 4.36 4.42
N HIS A 59 11.89 3.72 5.52
CA HIS A 59 11.92 4.31 6.86
C HIS A 59 13.31 4.42 7.49
N THR A 60 14.29 3.67 6.99
CA THR A 60 15.67 3.67 7.52
C THR A 60 16.53 4.74 6.87
N PHE A 61 16.12 5.28 5.71
CA PHE A 61 16.78 6.45 5.14
C PHE A 61 16.35 7.70 5.92
N PRO A 62 17.28 8.42 6.57
CA PRO A 62 16.97 9.75 7.09
C PRO A 62 16.66 10.61 5.87
N THR A 63 15.40 11.05 5.75
CA THR A 63 15.04 12.12 4.82
C THR A 63 15.61 13.43 5.38
N ASP A 64 16.93 13.59 5.33
CA ASP A 64 17.62 14.88 5.45
C ASP A 64 17.49 15.68 4.14
N GLN A 65 16.44 15.42 3.36
CA GLN A 65 16.10 16.22 2.20
C GLN A 65 14.87 17.04 2.58
N PRO A 66 14.97 18.37 2.71
CA PRO A 66 13.79 19.20 2.86
C PRO A 66 12.83 18.86 1.73
N ALA A 67 11.56 18.62 2.07
CA ALA A 67 10.54 18.30 1.07
C ALA A 67 10.66 19.30 -0.09
N PRO A 68 10.71 18.83 -1.36
CA PRO A 68 10.84 19.73 -2.49
C PRO A 68 9.71 20.78 -2.40
N PRO A 69 10.01 22.05 -2.69
CA PRO A 69 9.02 23.11 -2.59
C PRO A 69 7.80 22.69 -3.40
N ARG A 70 6.66 22.56 -2.72
CA ARG A 70 5.39 22.25 -3.38
C ARG A 70 5.14 23.38 -4.38
N HIS A 71 5.16 23.06 -5.67
CA HIS A 71 4.73 23.99 -6.69
C HIS A 71 3.22 24.19 -6.53
N GLU A 72 2.85 25.27 -5.85
CA GLU A 72 1.48 25.75 -5.74
C GLU A 72 0.99 26.15 -7.15
N PRO A 73 0.02 25.44 -7.75
CA PRO A 73 -0.58 25.87 -8.99
C PRO A 73 -1.57 27.00 -8.66
N GLY A 74 -1.31 28.20 -9.15
CA GLY A 74 -2.30 29.29 -9.16
C GLY A 74 -2.01 30.50 -8.28
N LYS A 75 -0.78 31.02 -8.30
CA LYS A 75 -0.55 32.43 -7.95
C LYS A 75 0.07 33.21 -9.12
N ASP A 76 -0.52 33.01 -10.29
CA ASP A 76 -0.64 34.02 -11.34
C ASP A 76 -1.60 35.12 -10.86
N THR A 77 -1.17 35.91 -9.88
CA THR A 77 -1.68 37.27 -9.75
C THR A 77 -1.12 38.06 -10.92
N ASP A 78 -1.86 38.06 -12.02
CA ASP A 78 -1.70 39.00 -13.14
C ASP A 78 -1.97 40.42 -12.63
N PRO A 79 -0.99 41.33 -12.64
CA PRO A 79 -1.24 42.74 -12.49
C PRO A 79 -1.13 43.38 -13.89
N ARG A 80 -2.21 43.32 -14.68
CA ARG A 80 -2.34 44.21 -15.85
C ARG A 80 -3.73 44.78 -16.03
#